data_AF-A0A1I3SW11-F1
#
_entry.id   AF-A0A1I3SW11-F1
#
_cell.length_a   1.000
_cell.length_b   1.000
_cell.length_c   1.000
_cell.angle_alpha   90.00
_cell.angle_beta   90.00
_cell.angle_gamma   90.00
#
_symmetry.space_group_name_H-M   'P 1'
#
loop_
_entity.id
_entity.type
_entity.pdbx_description
1 polymer ?
#
loop_
_entity_poly.entity_id
_entity_poly.type
_entity_poly.pdbx_seq_one_letter_code
_entity_poly.pdbx_strand_id
1 'polypeptide(L)'
;MALSFDTTYYYRERPDVLTAWLNSDRALSPQEFALAHYNEFGWKEGYNPNEVFDTNEYLEANQDVAAAGVNPFTHYNEFGQAEGRAPNADFPALEDFDWEAYVDANPDLQAAGINTAAAAYDHYITFGWNEERPGAPDNAEFKLKKALENLQAAEQAVADFVEENEDVDGALVALKAQLDDAPSDAQLGAAVTQANADLSDAQDAVDAVEGLSDAAAALTSAQEAYVAAVKAGLPAMIALHGEVASFIAVNGLSLAVSEDSFGNVSWGDLAGLEPGTAILTLGDYQILIVGENGQLEFAEANDEFDPAALLGASQLLEDGQAAFDAAVAYAAARETFEEAIHNFVLAGNPDFDLESFDGDLNDFYVEETGELTSLFESPSVGADEAYALYEALRAAQDDLAEAEAAVAARAELRGEIAEAQALVDALETLREGVTAAEEAIEGLGYSKPVVVAGTADGDDEKNDIFVFGGENDVNDIINNFGEGDLLFIGNNYSAITVADDADLDGKADFGSLTGLDIFLQQDGNDTLVYVELETYDGHLNGDWAGETIRLVGVDAGDLTFQNGALRYTDTAIA
;
A
#
# COMPACT_ATOMS: atom_id res chain seq x y z
N MET A 1 -46.70 19.95 11.55
CA MET A 1 -45.55 19.08 11.19
C MET A 1 -44.43 20.02 10.84
N ALA A 2 -43.24 19.91 11.45
CA ALA A 2 -42.18 20.91 11.25
C ALA A 2 -41.21 20.50 10.14
N LEU A 3 -40.63 21.48 9.44
CA LEU A 3 -39.53 21.23 8.52
C LEU A 3 -38.31 20.75 9.32
N SER A 4 -37.63 19.72 8.81
CA SER A 4 -36.44 19.16 9.45
C SER A 4 -35.17 19.81 8.92
N PHE A 5 -34.16 19.96 9.78
CA PHE A 5 -32.81 20.26 9.33
C PHE A 5 -32.23 19.06 8.56
N ASP A 6 -31.76 19.29 7.34
CA ASP A 6 -31.14 18.27 6.51
C ASP A 6 -29.61 18.39 6.60
N THR A 7 -29.01 17.43 7.27
CA THR A 7 -27.55 17.38 7.50
C THR A 7 -26.78 17.15 6.21
N THR A 8 -27.31 16.32 5.32
CA THR A 8 -26.65 16.00 4.05
C THR A 8 -26.68 17.20 3.13
N TYR A 9 -27.84 17.85 3.02
CA TYR A 9 -27.99 19.11 2.31
C TYR A 9 -27.00 20.16 2.85
N TYR A 10 -27.01 20.40 4.17
CA TYR A 10 -26.18 21.45 4.75
C TYR A 10 -24.68 21.22 4.55
N TYR A 11 -24.20 19.97 4.61
CA TYR A 11 -22.80 19.67 4.34
C TYR A 11 -22.41 19.76 2.86
N ARG A 12 -23.36 19.54 1.94
CA ARG A 12 -23.13 19.78 0.51
C ARG A 12 -22.95 21.27 0.23
N GLU A 13 -23.79 22.10 0.83
CA GLU A 13 -23.65 23.57 0.74
C GLU A 13 -22.43 24.10 1.53
N ARG A 14 -21.97 23.34 2.53
CA ARG A 14 -20.84 23.69 3.41
C ARG A 14 -19.81 22.56 3.57
N PRO A 15 -19.03 22.26 2.52
CA PRO A 15 -17.99 21.23 2.58
C PRO A 15 -16.92 21.54 3.62
N ASP A 16 -16.69 22.83 3.91
CA ASP A 16 -15.80 23.31 4.96
C ASP A 16 -16.24 22.86 6.36
N VAL A 17 -17.56 22.86 6.62
CA VAL A 17 -18.13 22.42 7.91
C VAL A 17 -18.05 20.90 8.04
N LEU A 18 -18.24 20.16 6.94
CA LEU A 18 -18.01 18.71 6.91
C LEU A 18 -16.55 18.38 7.22
N THR A 19 -15.61 19.10 6.60
CA THR A 19 -14.18 18.98 6.83
C THR A 19 -13.82 19.30 8.29
N ALA A 20 -14.39 20.36 8.86
CA ALA A 20 -14.20 20.71 10.26
C ALA A 20 -14.70 19.62 11.21
N TRP A 21 -15.85 18.98 10.91
CA TRP A 21 -16.35 17.86 11.68
C TRP A 21 -15.42 16.63 11.56
N LEU A 22 -14.99 16.28 10.35
CA LEU A 22 -14.09 15.15 10.09
C LEU A 22 -12.78 15.27 10.86
N ASN A 23 -12.28 16.50 11.03
CA ASN A 23 -11.05 16.86 11.73
C ASN A 23 -11.23 17.15 13.23
N SER A 24 -12.47 17.11 13.75
CA SER A 24 -12.75 17.29 15.19
C SER A 24 -12.50 16.01 15.99
N ASP A 25 -12.67 16.09 17.32
CA ASP A 25 -12.71 14.89 18.19
C ASP A 25 -13.98 14.05 18.02
N ARG A 26 -14.92 14.50 17.15
CA ARG A 26 -16.21 13.88 16.85
C ARG A 26 -17.07 13.63 18.09
N ALA A 27 -16.99 14.55 19.07
CA ALA A 27 -17.83 14.50 20.27
C ALA A 27 -19.32 14.67 19.97
N LEU A 28 -19.67 15.34 18.87
CA LEU A 28 -21.04 15.46 18.34
C LEU A 28 -21.22 14.54 17.13
N SER A 29 -22.42 13.98 16.98
CA SER A 29 -22.81 13.31 15.73
C SER A 29 -22.77 14.31 14.56
N PRO A 30 -22.65 13.85 13.30
CA PRO A 30 -22.64 14.75 12.15
C PRO A 30 -23.83 15.72 12.14
N GLN A 31 -25.03 15.21 12.41
CA GLN A 31 -26.23 16.04 12.48
C GLN A 31 -26.17 17.07 13.61
N GLU A 32 -25.74 16.69 14.82
CA GLU A 32 -25.62 17.61 15.94
C GLU A 32 -24.57 18.70 15.67
N PHE A 33 -23.46 18.35 15.03
CA PHE A 33 -22.41 19.30 14.68
C PHE A 33 -22.88 20.30 13.62
N ALA A 34 -23.47 19.80 12.52
CA ALA A 34 -24.02 20.63 11.45
C ALA A 34 -25.11 21.57 11.97
N LEU A 35 -26.05 21.05 12.77
CA LEU A 35 -27.12 21.85 13.34
C LEU A 35 -26.59 22.91 14.34
N ALA A 36 -25.59 22.55 15.15
CA ALA A 36 -24.94 23.52 16.04
C ALA A 36 -24.25 24.64 15.24
N HIS A 37 -23.54 24.28 14.16
CA HIS A 37 -22.92 25.26 13.26
C HIS A 37 -23.98 26.16 12.60
N TYR A 38 -25.05 25.57 12.05
CA TYR A 38 -26.13 26.34 11.45
C TYR A 38 -26.72 27.34 12.43
N ASN A 39 -27.07 26.89 13.64
CA ASN A 39 -27.71 27.73 14.66
C ASN A 39 -26.84 28.90 15.13
N GLU A 40 -25.52 28.71 15.17
CA GLU A 40 -24.58 29.74 15.62
C GLU A 40 -24.13 30.66 14.49
N PHE A 41 -23.86 30.12 13.30
CA PHE A 41 -23.23 30.83 12.18
C PHE A 41 -24.05 30.75 10.89
N GLY A 42 -24.48 29.55 10.48
CA GLY A 42 -25.00 29.30 9.13
C GLY A 42 -26.11 30.25 8.68
N TRP A 43 -27.13 30.47 9.51
CA TRP A 43 -28.23 31.37 9.12
C TRP A 43 -27.82 32.85 9.05
N LYS A 44 -26.79 33.26 9.80
CA LYS A 44 -26.26 34.64 9.75
C LYS A 44 -25.43 34.88 8.48
N GLU A 45 -24.91 33.79 7.93
CA GLU A 45 -24.15 33.75 6.68
C GLU A 45 -25.07 33.49 5.48
N GLY A 46 -26.40 33.40 5.69
CA GLY A 46 -27.39 33.23 4.63
C GLY A 46 -27.55 31.80 4.11
N TYR A 47 -26.96 30.79 4.76
CA TYR A 47 -27.10 29.40 4.33
C TYR A 47 -28.46 28.80 4.70
N ASN A 48 -28.89 27.80 3.94
CA ASN A 48 -30.19 27.15 4.08
C ASN A 48 -30.10 25.86 4.92
N PRO A 49 -31.05 25.58 5.83
CA PRO A 49 -31.02 24.41 6.71
C PRO A 49 -31.53 23.12 6.05
N ASN A 50 -32.25 23.25 4.94
CA ASN A 50 -32.77 22.17 4.11
C ASN A 50 -33.14 22.75 2.74
N GLU A 51 -33.65 21.89 1.86
CA GLU A 51 -34.02 22.26 0.50
C GLU A 51 -35.20 23.25 0.42
N VAL A 52 -36.18 23.18 1.33
CA VAL A 52 -37.44 23.94 1.27
C VAL A 52 -37.32 25.34 1.87
N PHE A 53 -36.54 25.51 2.94
CA PHE A 53 -36.45 26.76 3.67
C PHE A 53 -35.30 27.63 3.18
N ASP A 54 -35.62 28.82 2.65
CA ASP A 54 -34.60 29.79 2.26
C ASP A 54 -34.43 30.87 3.34
N THR A 55 -33.24 30.94 3.92
CA THR A 55 -32.91 31.85 5.01
C THR A 55 -33.03 33.30 4.59
N ASN A 56 -32.57 33.66 3.39
CA ASN A 56 -32.51 35.05 2.94
C ASN A 56 -33.89 35.52 2.47
N GLU A 57 -34.55 34.74 1.60
CA GLU A 57 -35.89 35.07 1.11
C GLU A 57 -36.89 35.17 2.27
N TYR A 58 -36.79 34.28 3.27
CA TYR A 58 -37.64 34.36 4.45
C TYR A 58 -37.40 35.65 5.23
N LEU A 59 -36.15 36.08 5.44
CA LEU A 59 -35.85 37.32 6.15
C LEU A 59 -36.28 38.57 5.37
N GLU A 60 -36.16 38.54 4.04
CA GLU A 60 -36.62 39.61 3.15
C GLU A 60 -38.14 39.78 3.20
N ALA A 61 -38.89 38.68 3.11
CA ALA A 61 -40.34 38.68 3.21
C ALA A 61 -40.83 39.03 4.64
N ASN A 62 -40.05 38.70 5.67
CA ASN A 62 -40.43 38.82 7.08
C ASN A 62 -39.54 39.80 7.84
N GLN A 63 -39.68 41.08 7.50
CA GLN A 63 -38.90 42.19 8.06
C GLN A 63 -38.95 42.29 9.60
N ASP A 64 -40.02 41.80 10.23
CA ASP A 64 -40.14 41.72 11.68
C ASP A 64 -39.16 40.70 12.30
N VAL A 65 -38.94 39.57 11.61
CA VAL A 65 -37.98 38.54 12.01
C VAL A 65 -36.55 39.03 11.80
N ALA A 66 -36.30 39.67 10.65
CA ALA A 66 -35.01 40.30 10.36
C ALA A 66 -34.64 41.37 11.39
N ALA A 67 -35.58 42.25 11.75
CA ALA A 67 -35.38 43.27 12.78
C ALA A 67 -35.18 42.68 14.18
N ALA A 68 -35.76 41.50 14.47
CA ALA A 68 -35.57 40.80 15.74
C ALA A 68 -34.20 40.11 15.85
N GLY A 69 -33.52 39.85 14.74
CA GLY A 69 -32.20 39.20 14.71
C GLY A 69 -32.21 37.79 15.28
N VAL A 70 -33.30 37.05 15.09
CA VAL A 70 -33.48 35.66 15.55
C VAL A 70 -33.25 34.69 14.42
N ASN A 71 -32.91 33.44 14.76
CA ASN A 71 -32.73 32.37 13.76
C ASN A 71 -34.05 32.16 12.97
N PRO A 72 -34.05 32.38 11.65
CA PRO A 72 -35.28 32.38 10.84
C PRO A 72 -35.91 31.00 10.72
N PHE A 73 -35.11 29.93 10.62
CA PHE A 73 -35.62 28.56 10.56
C PHE A 73 -36.27 28.12 11.87
N THR A 74 -35.68 28.52 13.00
CA THR A 74 -36.29 28.29 14.33
C THR A 74 -37.59 29.06 14.44
N HIS A 75 -37.61 30.33 14.04
CA HIS A 75 -38.83 31.15 14.04
C HIS A 75 -39.92 30.54 13.15
N TYR A 76 -39.57 30.07 11.95
CA TYR A 76 -40.51 29.44 11.04
C TYR A 76 -41.18 28.21 11.66
N ASN A 77 -40.39 27.31 12.23
CA ASN A 77 -40.90 26.09 12.84
C ASN A 77 -41.71 26.33 14.13
N GLU A 78 -41.37 27.37 14.91
CA GLU A 78 -42.09 27.68 16.16
C GLU A 78 -43.35 28.53 15.94
N PHE A 79 -43.31 29.46 14.98
CA PHE A 79 -44.35 30.47 14.78
C PHE A 79 -44.76 30.59 13.31
N GLY A 80 -43.78 30.77 12.40
CA GLY A 80 -44.04 31.16 11.02
C GLY A 80 -45.00 30.22 10.27
N GLN A 81 -44.85 28.92 10.42
CA GLN A 81 -45.73 27.92 9.80
C GLN A 81 -47.19 28.05 10.31
N ALA A 82 -47.38 28.19 11.63
CA ALA A 82 -48.71 28.36 12.23
C ALA A 82 -49.33 29.72 11.92
N GLU A 83 -48.50 30.73 11.66
CA GLU A 83 -48.89 32.05 11.16
C GLU A 83 -49.21 32.04 9.66
N GLY A 84 -48.94 30.93 8.96
CA GLY A 84 -49.21 30.78 7.53
C GLY A 84 -48.18 31.43 6.62
N ARG A 85 -46.98 31.74 7.14
CA ARG A 85 -45.87 32.30 6.35
C ARG A 85 -45.29 31.23 5.43
N ALA A 86 -44.88 31.64 4.23
CA ALA A 86 -44.17 30.77 3.30
C ALA A 86 -42.71 30.55 3.74
N PRO A 87 -42.11 29.37 3.49
CA PRO A 87 -40.71 29.09 3.80
C PRO A 87 -39.72 29.74 2.82
N ASN A 88 -40.16 30.09 1.61
CA ASN A 88 -39.44 30.84 0.59
C ASN A 88 -40.47 31.44 -0.42
N ALA A 89 -40.04 32.15 -1.46
CA ALA A 89 -40.93 32.82 -2.43
C ALA A 89 -41.67 31.86 -3.39
N ASP A 90 -41.14 30.66 -3.62
CA ASP A 90 -41.71 29.65 -4.52
C ASP A 90 -42.83 28.81 -3.88
N PHE A 91 -43.00 28.90 -2.56
CA PHE A 91 -44.10 28.25 -1.85
C PHE A 91 -45.19 29.27 -1.51
N PRO A 92 -46.48 28.97 -1.72
CA PRO A 92 -47.55 29.89 -1.36
C PRO A 92 -47.60 30.07 0.16
N ALA A 93 -47.97 31.27 0.61
CA ALA A 93 -48.45 31.45 1.98
C ALA A 93 -49.75 30.66 2.19
N LEU A 94 -50.09 30.34 3.45
CA LEU A 94 -51.31 29.57 3.76
C LEU A 94 -52.58 30.23 3.18
N GLU A 95 -52.60 31.56 3.09
CA GLU A 95 -53.75 32.30 2.55
C GLU A 95 -53.93 32.13 1.03
N ASP A 96 -52.84 31.86 0.31
CA ASP A 96 -52.83 31.63 -1.14
C ASP A 96 -52.86 30.14 -1.51
N PHE A 97 -52.78 29.25 -0.51
CA PHE A 97 -52.82 27.80 -0.69
C PHE A 97 -54.26 27.29 -0.76
N ASP A 98 -54.67 26.75 -1.92
CA ASP A 98 -55.96 26.08 -2.10
C ASP A 98 -55.96 24.68 -1.45
N TRP A 99 -56.05 24.68 -0.12
CA TRP A 99 -56.01 23.46 0.67
C TRP A 99 -57.20 22.53 0.43
N GLU A 100 -58.36 23.07 0.03
CA GLU A 100 -59.55 22.27 -0.26
C GLU A 100 -59.33 21.45 -1.54
N ALA A 101 -58.83 22.09 -2.60
CA ALA A 101 -58.46 21.39 -3.83
C ALA A 101 -57.38 20.33 -3.58
N TYR A 102 -56.35 20.67 -2.78
CA TYR A 102 -55.30 19.72 -2.42
C TYR A 102 -55.84 18.50 -1.65
N VAL A 103 -56.69 18.69 -0.64
CA VAL A 103 -57.25 17.57 0.14
C VAL A 103 -58.29 16.77 -0.64
N ASP A 104 -59.09 17.40 -1.49
CA ASP A 104 -60.09 16.72 -2.33
C ASP A 104 -59.43 15.84 -3.40
N ALA A 105 -58.29 16.28 -3.92
CA ALA A 105 -57.50 15.53 -4.89
C ALA A 105 -56.72 14.36 -4.26
N ASN A 106 -56.54 14.35 -2.93
CA ASN A 106 -55.76 13.35 -2.19
C ASN A 106 -56.58 12.66 -1.08
N PRO A 107 -57.38 11.62 -1.41
CA PRO A 107 -58.30 10.99 -0.45
C PRO A 107 -57.64 10.33 0.77
N ASP A 108 -56.35 9.98 0.67
CA ASP A 108 -55.57 9.44 1.78
C ASP A 108 -55.31 10.47 2.88
N LEU A 109 -55.19 11.76 2.54
CA LEU A 109 -55.08 12.86 3.51
C LEU A 109 -56.35 12.95 4.36
N GLN A 110 -57.52 12.85 3.73
CA GLN A 110 -58.80 12.82 4.44
C GLN A 110 -58.88 11.62 5.39
N ALA A 111 -58.45 10.44 4.94
CA ALA A 111 -58.41 9.22 5.74
C ALA A 111 -57.43 9.33 6.92
N ALA A 112 -56.33 10.07 6.76
CA ALA A 112 -55.37 10.40 7.81
C ALA A 112 -55.88 11.51 8.77
N GLY A 113 -57.05 12.09 8.52
CA GLY A 113 -57.64 13.14 9.35
C GLY A 113 -57.17 14.55 9.02
N ILE A 114 -56.42 14.74 7.93
CA ILE A 114 -55.97 16.05 7.45
C ILE A 114 -57.13 16.70 6.70
N ASN A 115 -57.90 17.52 7.43
CA ASN A 115 -59.14 18.14 6.95
C ASN A 115 -59.25 19.63 7.32
N THR A 116 -58.12 20.29 7.58
CA THR A 116 -58.06 21.72 7.89
C THR A 116 -56.98 22.38 7.04
N ALA A 117 -57.12 23.68 6.77
CA ALA A 117 -56.14 24.45 6.01
C ALA A 117 -54.72 24.29 6.57
N ALA A 118 -54.54 24.49 7.87
CA ALA A 118 -53.24 24.35 8.53
C ALA A 118 -52.66 22.94 8.42
N ALA A 119 -53.45 21.88 8.63
CA ALA A 119 -52.94 20.52 8.54
C ALA A 119 -52.59 20.10 7.11
N ALA A 120 -53.37 20.59 6.13
CA ALA A 120 -53.13 20.36 4.71
C ALA A 120 -51.88 21.09 4.22
N TYR A 121 -51.71 22.35 4.66
CA TYR A 121 -50.53 23.15 4.37
C TYR A 121 -49.27 22.55 4.99
N ASP A 122 -49.34 22.15 6.27
CA ASP A 122 -48.26 21.43 6.94
C ASP A 122 -47.85 20.17 6.15
N HIS A 123 -48.82 19.38 5.67
CA HIS A 123 -48.53 18.22 4.84
C HIS A 123 -47.89 18.61 3.51
N TYR A 124 -48.42 19.63 2.83
CA TYR A 124 -47.88 20.10 1.56
C TYR A 124 -46.43 20.54 1.68
N ILE A 125 -46.12 21.44 2.62
CA ILE A 125 -44.77 21.96 2.84
C ILE A 125 -43.79 20.86 3.31
N THR A 126 -44.26 19.85 4.05
CA THR A 126 -43.37 18.80 4.55
C THR A 126 -43.16 17.65 3.55
N PHE A 127 -44.19 17.30 2.76
CA PHE A 127 -44.18 16.11 1.90
C PHE A 127 -44.76 16.38 0.52
N GLY A 128 -45.93 17.03 0.47
CA GLY A 128 -46.76 17.09 -0.73
C GLY A 128 -46.10 17.70 -1.94
N TRP A 129 -45.21 18.68 -1.74
CA TRP A 129 -44.49 19.37 -2.81
C TRP A 129 -43.53 18.43 -3.57
N ASN A 130 -43.02 17.38 -2.92
CA ASN A 130 -42.09 16.42 -3.51
C ASN A 130 -42.76 15.09 -3.93
N GLU A 131 -44.03 14.88 -3.57
CA GLU A 131 -44.77 13.63 -3.86
C GLU A 131 -45.59 13.68 -5.16
N GLU A 132 -45.46 14.74 -5.97
CA GLU A 132 -46.21 14.95 -7.23
C GLU A 132 -47.74 14.80 -7.05
N ARG A 133 -48.23 15.23 -5.88
CA ARG A 133 -49.64 15.08 -5.49
C ARG A 133 -50.55 15.94 -6.38
N PRO A 134 -51.62 15.38 -6.95
CA PRO A 134 -52.60 16.18 -7.69
C PRO A 134 -53.18 17.29 -6.81
N GLY A 135 -53.37 18.49 -7.37
CA GLY A 135 -53.87 19.65 -6.63
C GLY A 135 -52.85 20.31 -5.70
N ALA A 136 -51.59 19.85 -5.67
CA ALA A 136 -50.51 20.61 -5.07
C ALA A 136 -50.25 21.89 -5.89
N PRO A 137 -49.92 23.02 -5.25
CA PRO A 137 -49.41 24.20 -5.95
C PRO A 137 -48.24 23.82 -6.85
N ASP A 138 -48.23 24.42 -8.03
CA ASP A 138 -47.14 24.24 -8.97
C ASP A 138 -45.84 24.79 -8.37
N ASN A 139 -44.85 23.91 -8.26
CA ASN A 139 -43.52 24.20 -7.76
C ASN A 139 -42.45 23.76 -8.76
N ALA A 140 -42.81 23.64 -10.04
CA ALA A 140 -41.88 23.28 -11.12
C ALA A 140 -40.67 24.23 -11.13
N GLU A 141 -40.89 25.52 -10.86
CA GLU A 141 -39.84 26.54 -10.79
C GLU A 141 -38.81 26.24 -9.70
N PHE A 142 -39.29 25.92 -8.49
CA PHE A 142 -38.42 25.54 -7.38
C PHE A 142 -37.65 24.24 -7.67
N LYS A 143 -38.30 23.24 -8.26
CA LYS A 143 -37.66 21.98 -8.66
C LYS A 143 -36.59 22.22 -9.73
N LEU A 144 -36.85 23.11 -10.69
CA LEU A 144 -35.90 23.45 -11.73
C LEU A 144 -34.68 24.17 -11.15
N LYS A 145 -34.88 25.18 -10.30
CA LYS A 145 -33.81 25.87 -9.56
C LYS A 145 -32.89 24.87 -8.88
N LYS A 146 -33.45 23.89 -8.17
CA LYS A 146 -32.68 22.85 -7.49
C LYS A 146 -31.93 21.91 -8.43
N ALA A 147 -32.55 21.54 -9.55
CA ALA A 147 -31.91 20.68 -10.53
C ALA A 147 -30.71 21.39 -11.19
N LEU A 148 -30.83 22.69 -11.48
CA LEU A 148 -29.75 23.53 -12.00
C LEU A 148 -28.62 23.75 -10.98
N GLU A 149 -28.95 24.02 -9.71
CA GLU A 149 -27.96 24.10 -8.63
C GLU A 149 -27.17 22.79 -8.49
N ASN A 150 -27.87 21.65 -8.52
CA ASN A 150 -27.23 20.33 -8.44
C ASN A 150 -26.34 20.04 -9.66
N LEU A 151 -26.78 20.43 -10.86
CA LEU A 151 -25.99 20.28 -12.07
C LEU A 151 -24.69 21.08 -11.97
N GLN A 152 -24.78 22.37 -11.65
CA GLN A 152 -23.60 23.24 -11.50
C GLN A 152 -22.63 22.69 -10.46
N ALA A 153 -23.12 22.24 -9.31
CA ALA A 153 -22.28 21.65 -8.26
C ALA A 153 -21.62 20.33 -8.72
N ALA A 154 -22.34 19.49 -9.47
CA ALA A 154 -21.81 18.23 -9.99
C ALA A 154 -20.76 18.46 -11.08
N GLU A 155 -20.99 19.40 -12.00
CA GLU A 155 -20.03 19.79 -13.04
C GLU A 155 -18.76 20.38 -12.44
N GLN A 156 -18.87 21.26 -11.45
CA GLN A 156 -17.71 21.79 -10.73
C GLN A 156 -16.93 20.67 -10.02
N ALA A 157 -17.62 19.73 -9.36
CA ALA A 157 -16.96 18.61 -8.70
C ALA A 157 -16.19 17.71 -9.69
N VAL A 158 -16.73 17.50 -10.91
CA VAL A 158 -16.01 16.81 -11.99
C VAL A 158 -14.79 17.60 -12.42
N ALA A 159 -14.93 18.92 -12.62
CA ALA A 159 -13.82 19.79 -13.03
C ALA A 159 -12.68 19.79 -12.01
N ASP A 160 -12.99 20.01 -10.73
CA ASP A 160 -12.01 20.00 -9.63
C ASP A 160 -11.31 18.64 -9.54
N PHE A 161 -12.06 17.54 -9.66
CA PHE A 161 -11.48 16.20 -9.63
C PHE A 161 -10.49 15.98 -10.78
N VAL A 162 -10.87 16.40 -12.00
CA VAL A 162 -10.01 16.26 -13.19
C VAL A 162 -8.78 17.16 -13.09
N GLU A 163 -8.90 18.36 -12.52
CA GLU A 163 -7.75 19.24 -12.27
C GLU A 163 -6.76 18.63 -11.28
N GLU A 164 -7.25 18.04 -10.18
CA GLU A 164 -6.40 17.44 -9.15
C GLU A 164 -5.76 16.11 -9.57
N ASN A 165 -6.46 15.30 -10.37
CA ASN A 165 -6.09 13.91 -10.64
C ASN A 165 -5.63 13.65 -12.09
N GLU A 166 -5.66 14.67 -12.96
CA GLU A 166 -5.29 14.60 -14.38
C GLU A 166 -6.01 13.44 -15.13
N ASP A 167 -5.34 12.83 -16.12
CA ASP A 167 -5.87 11.72 -16.93
C ASP A 167 -5.78 10.37 -16.19
N VAL A 168 -6.72 10.17 -15.26
CA VAL A 168 -6.83 8.93 -14.46
C VAL A 168 -7.06 7.68 -15.31
N ASP A 169 -7.81 7.79 -16.42
CA ASP A 169 -8.08 6.68 -17.34
C ASP A 169 -6.80 6.27 -18.07
N GLY A 170 -6.06 7.25 -18.60
CA GLY A 170 -4.78 7.03 -19.25
C GLY A 170 -3.73 6.43 -18.31
N ALA A 171 -3.67 6.90 -17.08
CA ALA A 171 -2.78 6.36 -16.05
C ALA A 171 -3.09 4.89 -15.74
N LEU A 172 -4.37 4.55 -15.53
CA LEU A 172 -4.82 3.18 -15.27
C LEU A 172 -4.49 2.22 -16.42
N VAL A 173 -4.68 2.67 -17.67
CA VAL A 173 -4.31 1.90 -18.87
C VAL A 173 -2.80 1.65 -18.92
N ALA A 174 -1.98 2.67 -18.63
CA ALA A 174 -0.53 2.53 -18.62
C ALA A 174 -0.04 1.56 -17.53
N LEU A 175 -0.59 1.63 -16.32
CA LEU A 175 -0.25 0.72 -15.22
C LEU A 175 -0.65 -0.73 -15.52
N LYS A 176 -1.86 -0.95 -16.09
CA LYS A 176 -2.30 -2.29 -16.53
C LYS A 176 -1.37 -2.86 -17.60
N ALA A 177 -0.91 -2.05 -18.55
CA ALA A 177 0.07 -2.48 -19.54
C ALA A 177 1.42 -2.88 -18.90
N GLN A 178 1.90 -2.12 -17.91
CA GLN A 178 3.10 -2.50 -17.15
C GLN A 178 2.92 -3.84 -16.42
N LEU A 179 1.73 -4.10 -15.86
CA LEU A 179 1.44 -5.35 -15.14
C LEU A 179 1.40 -6.56 -16.09
N ASP A 180 0.90 -6.35 -17.31
CA ASP A 180 0.85 -7.34 -18.38
C ASP A 180 2.26 -7.67 -18.92
N ASP A 181 3.15 -6.68 -19.01
CA ASP A 181 4.55 -6.87 -19.41
C ASP A 181 5.42 -7.49 -18.30
N ALA A 182 5.05 -7.28 -17.04
CA ALA A 182 5.77 -7.83 -15.89
C ALA A 182 5.57 -9.36 -15.75
N PRO A 183 6.57 -10.10 -15.21
CA PRO A 183 6.45 -11.54 -14.99
C PRO A 183 5.22 -11.91 -14.15
N SER A 184 4.50 -12.96 -14.54
CA SER A 184 3.33 -13.45 -13.80
C SER A 184 3.69 -14.03 -12.43
N ASP A 185 2.73 -14.08 -11.51
CA ASP A 185 2.91 -14.65 -10.16
C ASP A 185 3.42 -16.10 -10.21
N ALA A 186 3.03 -16.87 -11.24
CA ALA A 186 3.53 -18.22 -11.44
C ALA A 186 5.01 -18.24 -11.84
N GLN A 187 5.43 -17.31 -12.70
CA GLN A 187 6.84 -17.17 -13.10
C GLN A 187 7.69 -16.68 -11.92
N LEU A 188 7.21 -15.68 -11.17
CA LEU A 188 7.91 -15.17 -9.99
C LEU A 188 7.99 -16.24 -8.88
N GLY A 189 6.91 -16.97 -8.63
CA GLY A 189 6.92 -18.08 -7.67
C GLY A 189 7.88 -19.20 -8.06
N ALA A 190 7.98 -19.51 -9.36
CA ALA A 190 8.97 -20.45 -9.87
C ALA A 190 10.40 -19.92 -9.69
N ALA A 191 10.64 -18.64 -9.97
CA ALA A 191 11.95 -18.02 -9.80
C ALA A 191 12.42 -18.03 -8.34
N VAL A 192 11.55 -17.65 -7.39
CA VAL A 192 11.85 -17.72 -5.94
C VAL A 192 12.11 -19.17 -5.50
N THR A 193 11.34 -20.13 -6.00
CA THR A 193 11.56 -21.55 -5.67
C THR A 193 12.91 -22.04 -6.16
N GLN A 194 13.29 -21.67 -7.39
CA GLN A 194 14.58 -22.03 -7.97
C GLN A 194 15.73 -21.36 -7.22
N ALA A 195 15.65 -20.06 -6.97
CA ALA A 195 16.70 -19.33 -6.25
C ALA A 195 16.91 -19.84 -4.81
N ASN A 196 15.83 -20.26 -4.12
CA ASN A 196 15.97 -20.92 -2.82
C ASN A 196 16.65 -22.28 -2.90
N ALA A 197 16.37 -23.06 -3.95
CA ALA A 197 17.04 -24.33 -4.18
C ALA A 197 18.54 -24.11 -4.46
N ASP A 198 18.86 -23.17 -5.36
CA ASP A 198 20.24 -22.82 -5.71
C ASP A 198 21.01 -22.28 -4.48
N LEU A 199 20.35 -21.48 -3.62
CA LEU A 199 20.94 -21.00 -2.37
C LEU A 199 21.22 -22.14 -1.39
N SER A 200 20.28 -23.07 -1.23
CA SER A 200 20.46 -24.26 -0.38
C SER A 200 21.63 -25.11 -0.87
N ASP A 201 21.66 -25.40 -2.18
CA ASP A 201 22.72 -26.19 -2.80
C ASP A 201 24.10 -25.51 -2.63
N ALA A 202 24.16 -24.18 -2.79
CA ALA A 202 25.40 -23.41 -2.60
C ALA A 202 25.85 -23.36 -1.12
N GLN A 203 24.91 -23.31 -0.17
CA GLN A 203 25.22 -23.38 1.27
C GLN A 203 25.79 -24.76 1.64
N ASP A 204 25.14 -25.83 1.20
CA ASP A 204 25.59 -27.20 1.44
C ASP A 204 27.02 -27.41 0.89
N ALA A 205 27.34 -26.82 -0.27
CA ALA A 205 28.68 -26.88 -0.86
C ALA A 205 29.74 -26.11 -0.05
N VAL A 206 29.40 -24.94 0.53
CA VAL A 206 30.32 -24.18 1.40
C VAL A 206 30.56 -24.93 2.71
N ASP A 207 29.49 -25.44 3.34
CA ASP A 207 29.57 -26.21 4.58
C ASP A 207 30.43 -27.47 4.42
N ALA A 208 30.33 -28.14 3.26
CA ALA A 208 31.17 -29.29 2.94
C ALA A 208 32.66 -28.94 2.84
N VAL A 209 33.01 -27.77 2.31
CA VAL A 209 34.42 -27.29 2.26
C VAL A 209 34.95 -26.94 3.64
N GLU A 210 34.16 -26.24 4.45
CA GLU A 210 34.54 -25.92 5.84
C GLU A 210 34.76 -27.21 6.64
N GLY A 211 33.83 -28.17 6.55
CA GLY A 211 33.96 -29.48 7.18
C GLY A 211 35.21 -30.26 6.73
N LEU A 212 35.55 -30.22 5.44
CA LEU A 212 36.78 -30.83 4.92
C LEU A 212 38.05 -30.14 5.45
N SER A 213 38.04 -28.80 5.51
CA SER A 213 39.17 -28.03 6.05
C SER A 213 39.42 -28.33 7.53
N ASP A 214 38.36 -28.39 8.34
CA ASP A 214 38.43 -28.72 9.75
C ASP A 214 38.91 -30.17 9.97
N ALA A 215 38.41 -31.12 9.19
CA ALA A 215 38.83 -32.51 9.27
C ALA A 215 40.31 -32.69 8.87
N ALA A 216 40.78 -31.97 7.83
CA ALA A 216 42.19 -31.97 7.43
C ALA A 216 43.12 -31.44 8.54
N ALA A 217 42.71 -30.35 9.20
CA ALA A 217 43.45 -29.76 10.31
C ALA A 217 43.48 -30.69 11.54
N ALA A 218 42.37 -31.36 11.83
CA ALA A 218 42.27 -32.35 12.91
C ALA A 218 43.18 -33.56 12.64
N LEU A 219 43.17 -34.09 11.41
CA LEU A 219 44.03 -35.21 11.00
C LEU A 219 45.51 -34.85 11.15
N THR A 220 45.91 -33.66 10.68
CA THR A 220 47.29 -33.17 10.78
C THR A 220 47.71 -33.03 12.24
N SER A 221 46.85 -32.45 13.09
CA SER A 221 47.12 -32.30 14.52
C SER A 221 47.25 -33.65 15.24
N ALA A 222 46.38 -34.61 14.93
CA ALA A 222 46.42 -35.96 15.49
C ALA A 222 47.68 -36.70 15.06
N GLN A 223 48.10 -36.53 13.80
CA GLN A 223 49.34 -37.08 13.27
C GLN A 223 50.58 -36.51 13.99
N GLU A 224 50.66 -35.19 14.18
CA GLU A 224 51.76 -34.55 14.90
C GLU A 224 51.86 -35.04 16.36
N ALA A 225 50.72 -35.14 17.05
CA ALA A 225 50.65 -35.64 18.41
C ALA A 225 51.10 -37.10 18.50
N TYR A 226 50.68 -37.92 17.54
CA TYR A 226 51.06 -39.31 17.43
C TYR A 226 52.57 -39.48 17.21
N VAL A 227 53.16 -38.75 16.25
CA VAL A 227 54.62 -38.75 16.01
C VAL A 227 55.39 -38.30 17.24
N ALA A 228 54.90 -37.28 17.95
CA ALA A 228 55.53 -36.80 19.18
C ALA A 228 55.50 -37.85 20.30
N ALA A 229 54.38 -38.57 20.48
CA ALA A 229 54.23 -39.62 21.47
C ALA A 229 55.19 -40.80 21.20
N VAL A 230 55.30 -41.24 19.96
CA VAL A 230 56.25 -42.30 19.56
C VAL A 230 57.70 -41.89 19.84
N LYS A 231 58.09 -40.65 19.50
CA LYS A 231 59.43 -40.13 19.78
C LYS A 231 59.74 -40.08 21.28
N ALA A 232 58.75 -39.78 22.11
CA ALA A 232 58.92 -39.69 23.56
C ALA A 232 59.21 -41.04 24.21
N GLY A 233 58.61 -42.14 23.70
CA GLY A 233 58.83 -43.49 24.23
C GLY A 233 60.12 -44.19 23.78
N LEU A 234 60.80 -43.66 22.74
CA LEU A 234 62.00 -44.26 22.17
C LEU A 234 63.15 -44.46 23.20
N PRO A 235 63.46 -43.50 24.09
CA PRO A 235 64.47 -43.70 25.13
C PRO A 235 64.12 -44.82 26.12
N ALA A 236 62.84 -44.96 26.50
CA ALA A 236 62.37 -46.01 27.40
C ALA A 236 62.49 -47.40 26.75
N MET A 237 62.14 -47.51 25.46
CA MET A 237 62.35 -48.72 24.64
C MET A 237 63.83 -49.14 24.62
N ILE A 238 64.75 -48.19 24.37
CA ILE A 238 66.20 -48.45 24.32
C ILE A 238 66.72 -48.91 25.68
N ALA A 239 66.26 -48.29 26.78
CA ALA A 239 66.63 -48.68 28.13
C ALA A 239 66.18 -50.12 28.46
N LEU A 240 64.93 -50.45 28.13
CA LEU A 240 64.38 -51.79 28.34
C LEU A 240 65.16 -52.86 27.55
N HIS A 241 65.53 -52.56 26.30
CA HIS A 241 66.38 -53.46 25.50
C HIS A 241 67.71 -53.77 26.17
N GLY A 242 68.39 -52.75 26.70
CA GLY A 242 69.64 -52.92 27.44
C GLY A 242 69.48 -53.78 28.70
N GLU A 243 68.36 -53.62 29.41
CA GLU A 243 68.03 -54.38 30.61
C GLU A 243 67.74 -55.86 30.30
N VAL A 244 66.93 -56.12 29.26
CA VAL A 244 66.56 -57.49 28.82
C VAL A 244 67.78 -58.24 28.28
N ALA A 245 68.61 -57.58 27.47
CA ALA A 245 69.87 -58.16 26.99
C ALA A 245 70.79 -58.55 28.16
N SER A 246 70.82 -57.72 29.21
CA SER A 246 71.56 -58.02 30.45
C SER A 246 70.97 -59.21 31.21
N PHE A 247 69.63 -59.29 31.34
CA PHE A 247 68.94 -60.40 31.97
C PHE A 247 69.20 -61.74 31.25
N ILE A 248 69.11 -61.76 29.92
CA ILE A 248 69.39 -62.94 29.09
C ILE A 248 70.83 -63.41 29.29
N ALA A 249 71.79 -62.47 29.24
CA ALA A 249 73.21 -62.77 29.40
C ALA A 249 73.54 -63.36 30.78
N VAL A 250 72.87 -62.89 31.84
CA VAL A 250 73.05 -63.39 33.21
C VAL A 250 72.44 -64.79 33.41
N ASN A 251 71.30 -65.07 32.77
CA ASN A 251 70.56 -66.32 32.96
C ASN A 251 70.89 -67.43 31.94
N GLY A 252 71.79 -67.19 30.99
CA GLY A 252 72.26 -68.20 30.04
C GLY A 252 71.20 -68.67 29.03
N LEU A 253 70.20 -67.82 28.77
CA LEU A 253 69.13 -68.08 27.82
C LEU A 253 69.63 -67.80 26.38
N SER A 254 69.11 -68.53 25.38
CA SER A 254 69.42 -68.25 23.97
C SER A 254 68.31 -67.40 23.36
N LEU A 255 68.68 -66.28 22.75
CA LEU A 255 67.75 -65.36 22.13
C LEU A 255 67.52 -65.76 20.66
N ALA A 256 66.32 -66.20 20.30
CA ALA A 256 65.86 -66.24 18.91
C ALA A 256 65.23 -64.89 18.57
N VAL A 257 66.05 -63.85 18.53
CA VAL A 257 65.60 -62.53 18.10
C VAL A 257 66.15 -62.31 16.72
N SER A 258 65.26 -62.24 15.73
CA SER A 258 65.63 -61.73 14.41
C SER A 258 65.89 -60.23 14.52
N GLU A 259 67.00 -59.78 13.93
CA GLU A 259 67.32 -58.35 13.78
C GLU A 259 66.18 -57.58 13.08
N ASP A 260 65.37 -58.27 12.26
CA ASP A 260 64.22 -57.73 11.53
C ASP A 260 62.97 -57.47 12.41
N SER A 261 62.93 -57.97 13.66
CA SER A 261 61.76 -57.87 14.54
C SER A 261 61.63 -56.52 15.26
N PHE A 262 62.64 -55.65 15.13
CA PHE A 262 62.76 -54.43 15.94
C PHE A 262 62.31 -53.15 15.24
N GLY A 263 61.77 -53.23 14.02
CA GLY A 263 61.50 -52.04 13.20
C GLY A 263 60.05 -51.80 12.81
N ASN A 264 59.18 -52.82 12.81
CA ASN A 264 57.85 -52.71 12.20
C ASN A 264 56.76 -53.14 13.17
N VAL A 265 56.49 -52.34 14.20
CA VAL A 265 55.09 -52.17 14.56
C VAL A 265 54.62 -51.04 13.66
N SER A 266 53.95 -51.38 12.55
CA SER A 266 53.13 -50.38 11.89
C SER A 266 52.07 -50.04 12.91
N TRP A 267 52.25 -48.93 13.60
CA TRP A 267 51.38 -48.56 14.69
C TRP A 267 49.99 -48.12 14.19
N GLY A 268 49.79 -48.03 12.86
CA GLY A 268 48.46 -48.06 12.25
C GLY A 268 47.68 -49.34 12.58
N ASP A 269 48.37 -50.45 12.85
CA ASP A 269 47.79 -51.71 13.31
C ASP A 269 47.46 -51.72 14.82
N LEU A 270 47.91 -50.72 15.61
CA LEU A 270 47.52 -50.63 17.03
C LEU A 270 46.06 -50.25 17.21
N ALA A 271 45.57 -49.37 16.33
CA ALA A 271 44.21 -48.89 16.39
C ALA A 271 43.28 -50.07 16.08
N GLY A 272 42.56 -50.54 17.10
CA GLY A 272 41.61 -51.66 16.95
C GLY A 272 42.16 -53.03 17.33
N LEU A 273 43.33 -53.14 17.97
CA LEU A 273 43.79 -54.40 18.55
C LEU A 273 42.81 -54.93 19.61
N GLU A 274 42.48 -56.21 19.51
CA GLU A 274 41.60 -56.87 20.48
C GLU A 274 42.33 -57.12 21.82
N PRO A 275 41.59 -57.13 22.95
CA PRO A 275 42.14 -57.51 24.25
C PRO A 275 42.91 -58.84 24.21
N GLY A 276 44.07 -58.87 24.86
CA GLY A 276 44.98 -60.02 24.87
C GLY A 276 45.98 -60.04 23.70
N THR A 277 45.91 -59.08 22.77
CA THR A 277 46.93 -58.95 21.71
C THR A 277 48.25 -58.45 22.29
N ALA A 278 49.34 -59.15 21.99
CA ALA A 278 50.68 -58.73 22.37
C ALA A 278 51.20 -57.65 21.42
N ILE A 279 51.64 -56.55 21.99
CA ILE A 279 52.17 -55.37 21.29
C ILE A 279 53.70 -55.40 21.27
N LEU A 280 54.31 -55.94 22.32
CA LEU A 280 55.76 -56.12 22.40
C LEU A 280 56.08 -57.55 22.83
N THR A 281 56.84 -58.26 22.00
CA THR A 281 57.36 -59.60 22.27
C THR A 281 58.87 -59.61 22.16
N LEU A 282 59.54 -60.25 23.12
CA LEU A 282 61.00 -60.43 23.12
C LEU A 282 61.33 -61.92 23.27
N GLY A 283 61.72 -62.57 22.18
CA GLY A 283 61.86 -64.02 22.14
C GLY A 283 60.49 -64.71 22.33
N ASP A 284 60.40 -65.65 23.27
CA ASP A 284 59.15 -66.36 23.61
C ASP A 284 58.27 -65.60 24.62
N TYR A 285 58.71 -64.44 25.11
CA TYR A 285 58.02 -63.69 26.17
C TYR A 285 57.23 -62.52 25.60
N GLN A 286 55.93 -62.48 25.92
CA GLN A 286 55.11 -61.29 25.75
C GLN A 286 55.46 -60.31 26.87
N ILE A 287 55.67 -59.05 26.51
CA ILE A 287 56.07 -58.00 27.45
C ILE A 287 54.91 -57.05 27.69
N LEU A 288 54.26 -56.60 26.61
CA LEU A 288 53.16 -55.64 26.65
C LEU A 288 51.97 -56.21 25.88
N ILE A 289 50.78 -56.14 26.47
CA ILE A 289 49.53 -56.59 25.88
C ILE A 289 48.45 -55.50 25.99
N VAL A 290 47.42 -55.58 25.14
CA VAL A 290 46.18 -54.81 25.32
C VAL A 290 45.35 -55.48 26.42
N GLY A 291 45.10 -54.78 27.52
CA GLY A 291 44.23 -55.22 28.61
C GLY A 291 42.75 -55.20 28.23
N GLU A 292 41.89 -55.87 29.03
CA GLU A 292 40.44 -55.93 28.79
C GLU A 292 39.74 -54.55 28.86
N ASN A 293 40.38 -53.57 29.50
CA ASN A 293 39.94 -52.18 29.61
C ASN A 293 40.47 -51.27 28.49
N GLY A 294 41.23 -51.81 27.53
CA GLY A 294 41.88 -51.05 26.46
C GLY A 294 43.15 -50.31 26.90
N GLN A 295 43.63 -50.52 28.13
CA GLN A 295 44.93 -50.01 28.58
C GLN A 295 46.02 -51.02 28.28
N LEU A 296 47.23 -50.52 28.03
CA LEU A 296 48.40 -51.36 27.93
C LEU A 296 48.74 -51.87 29.32
N GLU A 297 48.99 -53.17 29.40
CA GLU A 297 49.38 -53.84 30.63
C GLU A 297 50.59 -54.75 30.34
N PHE A 298 51.38 -55.05 31.37
CA PHE A 298 52.40 -56.08 31.21
C PHE A 298 51.73 -57.45 31.08
N ALA A 299 52.27 -58.32 30.22
CA ALA A 299 51.80 -59.69 30.14
C ALA A 299 51.95 -60.41 31.49
N GLU A 300 51.07 -61.37 31.79
CA GLU A 300 51.12 -62.12 33.05
C GLU A 300 52.52 -62.74 33.26
N ALA A 301 53.16 -62.37 34.38
CA ALA A 301 54.46 -62.89 34.77
C ALA A 301 54.36 -64.39 35.06
N ASN A 302 55.32 -65.17 34.56
CA ASN A 302 55.53 -66.53 35.05
C ASN A 302 56.53 -66.49 36.23
N ASP A 303 56.65 -67.58 37.00
CA ASP A 303 57.54 -67.63 38.19
C ASP A 303 59.03 -67.38 37.86
N GLU A 304 59.42 -67.32 36.57
CA GLU A 304 60.80 -67.18 36.11
C GLU A 304 61.13 -65.77 35.55
N PHE A 305 60.11 -64.94 35.22
CA PHE A 305 60.31 -63.63 34.60
C PHE A 305 59.19 -62.63 34.95
N ASP A 306 59.57 -61.51 35.57
CA ASP A 306 58.69 -60.38 35.86
C ASP A 306 59.08 -59.17 34.99
N PRO A 307 58.32 -58.86 33.93
CA PRO A 307 58.59 -57.73 33.04
C PRO A 307 58.56 -56.38 33.76
N ALA A 308 57.78 -56.24 34.83
CA ALA A 308 57.62 -54.98 35.55
C ALA A 308 58.85 -54.61 36.40
N ALA A 309 59.76 -55.57 36.64
CA ALA A 309 60.98 -55.36 37.41
C ALA A 309 62.13 -54.73 36.60
N LEU A 310 61.99 -54.60 35.28
CA LEU A 310 63.02 -54.07 34.39
C LEU A 310 63.10 -52.54 34.45
N LEU A 311 64.32 -51.98 34.47
CA LEU A 311 64.50 -50.53 34.38
C LEU A 311 63.87 -49.98 33.09
N GLY A 312 63.08 -48.92 33.24
CA GLY A 312 62.36 -48.30 32.13
C GLY A 312 61.03 -48.95 31.78
N ALA A 313 60.67 -50.11 32.37
CA ALA A 313 59.40 -50.78 32.10
C ALA A 313 58.18 -49.91 32.42
N SER A 314 58.10 -49.34 33.63
CA SER A 314 56.94 -48.50 34.01
C SER A 314 56.82 -47.23 33.17
N GLN A 315 57.95 -46.62 32.78
CA GLN A 315 57.94 -45.45 31.88
C GLN A 315 57.53 -45.85 30.47
N LEU A 316 57.95 -47.03 29.99
CA LEU A 316 57.52 -47.57 28.71
C LEU A 316 56.02 -47.88 28.69
N LEU A 317 55.44 -48.35 29.80
CA LEU A 317 54.00 -48.57 29.92
C LEU A 317 53.23 -47.26 29.76
N GLU A 318 53.70 -46.20 30.42
CA GLU A 318 53.11 -44.86 30.35
C GLU A 318 53.27 -44.21 28.96
N ASP A 319 54.50 -44.19 28.43
CA ASP A 319 54.80 -43.64 27.11
C ASP A 319 54.14 -44.45 25.99
N GLY A 320 54.08 -45.78 26.16
CA GLY A 320 53.40 -46.72 25.28
C GLY A 320 51.89 -46.51 25.29
N GLN A 321 51.28 -46.29 26.47
CA GLN A 321 49.86 -45.92 26.55
C GLN A 321 49.60 -44.59 25.83
N ALA A 322 50.45 -43.59 26.00
CA ALA A 322 50.31 -42.31 25.32
C ALA A 322 50.43 -42.45 23.79
N ALA A 323 51.35 -43.30 23.30
CA ALA A 323 51.47 -43.61 21.88
C ALA A 323 50.25 -44.38 21.33
N PHE A 324 49.72 -45.32 22.11
CA PHE A 324 48.51 -46.08 21.77
C PHE A 324 47.27 -45.19 21.70
N ASP A 325 47.05 -44.33 22.71
CA ASP A 325 45.95 -43.37 22.73
C ASP A 325 46.04 -42.38 21.56
N ALA A 326 47.25 -41.91 21.25
CA ALA A 326 47.48 -41.03 20.10
C ALA A 326 47.26 -41.74 18.75
N ALA A 327 47.58 -43.03 18.64
CA ALA A 327 47.29 -43.83 17.45
C ALA A 327 45.78 -44.03 17.24
N VAL A 328 45.03 -44.31 18.32
CA VAL A 328 43.56 -44.40 18.28
C VAL A 328 42.94 -43.07 17.87
N ALA A 329 43.43 -41.94 18.41
CA ALA A 329 42.95 -40.61 18.03
C ALA A 329 43.26 -40.27 16.56
N TYR A 330 44.45 -40.65 16.06
CA TYR A 330 44.82 -40.49 14.65
C TYR A 330 43.90 -41.30 13.71
N ALA A 331 43.60 -42.56 14.06
CA ALA A 331 42.69 -43.40 13.29
C ALA A 331 41.26 -42.82 13.23
N ALA A 332 40.73 -42.32 14.34
CA ALA A 332 39.42 -41.65 14.37
C ALA A 332 39.38 -40.35 13.56
N ALA A 333 40.46 -39.55 13.63
CA ALA A 333 40.58 -38.33 12.82
C ALA A 333 40.64 -38.64 11.32
N ARG A 334 41.26 -39.78 10.94
CA ARG A 334 41.31 -40.26 9.56
C ARG A 334 39.93 -40.65 9.05
N GLU A 335 39.15 -41.43 9.81
CA GLU A 335 37.78 -41.79 9.45
C GLU A 335 36.91 -40.54 9.24
N THR A 336 37.04 -39.55 10.13
CA THR A 336 36.35 -38.26 10.01
C THR A 336 36.74 -37.51 8.73
N PHE A 337 38.02 -37.54 8.35
CA PHE A 337 38.51 -36.92 7.12
C PHE A 337 38.03 -37.64 5.86
N GLU A 338 38.01 -38.97 5.85
CA GLU A 338 37.48 -39.77 4.75
C GLU A 338 35.97 -39.51 4.54
N GLU A 339 35.20 -39.40 5.62
CA GLU A 339 33.79 -39.00 5.57
C GLU A 339 33.61 -37.57 5.04
N ALA A 340 34.46 -36.63 5.46
CA ALA A 340 34.43 -35.25 4.97
C ALA A 340 34.75 -35.15 3.46
N ILE A 341 35.71 -35.93 2.96
CA ILE A 341 35.98 -36.03 1.51
C ILE A 341 34.75 -36.57 0.80
N HIS A 342 34.14 -37.66 1.30
CA HIS A 342 32.95 -38.24 0.67
C HIS A 342 31.82 -37.22 0.53
N ASN A 343 31.55 -36.45 1.59
CA ASN A 343 30.53 -35.40 1.59
C ASN A 343 30.89 -34.25 0.62
N PHE A 344 32.15 -33.81 0.59
CA PHE A 344 32.63 -32.80 -0.36
C PHE A 344 32.49 -33.25 -1.82
N VAL A 345 32.82 -34.50 -2.12
CA VAL A 345 32.71 -35.11 -3.45
C VAL A 345 31.24 -35.17 -3.91
N LEU A 346 30.33 -35.57 -3.02
CA LEU A 346 28.90 -35.59 -3.30
C LEU A 346 28.32 -34.18 -3.51
N ALA A 347 28.85 -33.16 -2.81
CA ALA A 347 28.38 -31.79 -2.90
C ALA A 347 28.86 -31.04 -4.16
N GLY A 348 29.99 -31.43 -4.77
CA GLY A 348 30.58 -30.61 -5.84
C GLY A 348 31.31 -31.32 -6.98
N ASN A 349 31.56 -32.63 -6.93
CA ASN A 349 32.33 -33.31 -7.98
C ASN A 349 32.01 -34.80 -8.10
N PRO A 350 30.94 -35.20 -8.83
CA PRO A 350 30.54 -36.60 -8.95
C PRO A 350 31.55 -37.50 -9.68
N ASP A 351 32.60 -36.93 -10.29
CA ASP A 351 33.65 -37.65 -11.03
C ASP A 351 34.94 -37.87 -10.19
N PHE A 352 34.97 -37.44 -8.92
CA PHE A 352 36.13 -37.65 -8.05
C PHE A 352 36.24 -39.11 -7.60
N ASP A 353 37.31 -39.79 -8.02
CA ASP A 353 37.58 -41.19 -7.73
C ASP A 353 38.23 -41.37 -6.34
N LEU A 354 37.40 -41.69 -5.34
CA LEU A 354 37.82 -42.02 -3.98
C LEU A 354 38.79 -43.21 -3.91
N GLU A 355 38.72 -44.19 -4.83
CA GLU A 355 39.63 -45.35 -4.83
C GLU A 355 41.07 -44.96 -5.20
N SER A 356 41.27 -43.79 -5.83
CA SER A 356 42.60 -43.25 -6.13
C SER A 356 43.29 -42.57 -4.93
N PHE A 357 42.54 -42.30 -3.86
CA PHE A 357 43.02 -41.73 -2.60
C PHE A 357 43.32 -42.82 -1.55
N ASP A 358 43.47 -44.09 -1.97
CA ASP A 358 44.15 -45.14 -1.19
C ASP A 358 45.68 -44.94 -1.29
N GLY A 359 46.13 -43.71 -1.06
CA GLY A 359 47.54 -43.45 -0.84
C GLY A 359 47.87 -44.09 0.50
N ASP A 360 48.71 -45.14 0.48
CA ASP A 360 49.25 -45.83 1.65
C ASP A 360 49.60 -44.82 2.77
N LEU A 361 48.64 -44.52 3.64
CA LEU A 361 48.76 -43.60 4.79
C LEU A 361 49.62 -44.21 5.90
N ASN A 362 50.27 -45.34 5.61
CA ASN A 362 50.82 -46.30 6.57
C ASN A 362 52.33 -46.23 6.76
N ASP A 363 53.10 -45.49 5.97
CA ASP A 363 54.56 -45.57 6.09
C ASP A 363 55.18 -44.36 6.79
N PHE A 364 55.22 -44.44 8.12
CA PHE A 364 56.30 -43.82 8.90
C PHE A 364 57.42 -44.84 9.06
N TYR A 365 58.62 -44.55 8.56
CA TYR A 365 59.81 -45.33 8.89
C TYR A 365 60.71 -44.56 9.85
N VAL A 366 61.13 -45.22 10.93
CA VAL A 366 62.15 -44.71 11.85
C VAL A 366 63.50 -45.15 11.32
N GLU A 367 64.34 -44.20 10.91
CA GLU A 367 65.71 -44.52 10.50
C GLU A 367 66.54 -45.01 11.70
N GLU A 368 67.60 -45.80 11.47
CA GLU A 368 68.53 -46.28 12.53
C GLU A 368 69.12 -45.16 13.41
N THR A 369 69.06 -43.90 12.94
CA THR A 369 69.53 -42.68 13.61
C THR A 369 68.52 -42.09 14.60
N GLY A 370 67.28 -42.58 14.63
CA GLY A 370 66.17 -42.00 15.39
C GLY A 370 65.50 -40.80 14.70
N GLU A 371 65.84 -40.50 13.45
CA GLU A 371 65.09 -39.55 12.62
C GLU A 371 63.83 -40.20 12.06
N LEU A 372 62.72 -39.45 12.10
CA LEU A 372 61.39 -39.86 11.65
C LEU A 372 61.07 -39.02 10.42
N THR A 373 61.02 -39.66 9.25
CA THR A 373 60.83 -38.97 7.97
C THR A 373 59.34 -39.04 7.60
N SER A 374 58.62 -37.93 7.65
CA SER A 374 57.21 -37.88 7.23
C SER A 374 57.12 -37.88 5.71
N LEU A 375 56.42 -38.85 5.12
CA LEU A 375 56.23 -38.94 3.66
C LEU A 375 55.04 -38.13 3.11
N PHE A 376 54.37 -37.32 3.93
CA PHE A 376 53.10 -36.68 3.54
C PHE A 376 53.23 -35.19 3.19
N GLU A 377 52.60 -34.79 2.07
CA GLU A 377 52.23 -33.40 1.79
C GLU A 377 50.89 -33.11 2.45
N SER A 378 50.77 -31.99 3.19
CA SER A 378 49.52 -31.61 3.87
C SER A 378 48.36 -31.59 2.87
N PRO A 379 47.23 -32.27 3.15
CA PRO A 379 46.02 -32.08 2.35
C PRO A 379 45.58 -30.62 2.53
N SER A 380 45.68 -29.82 1.47
CA SER A 380 45.13 -28.46 1.44
C SER A 380 44.02 -28.41 0.42
N VAL A 381 42.84 -27.94 0.83
CA VAL A 381 41.82 -27.48 -0.13
C VAL A 381 42.38 -26.25 -0.84
N GLY A 382 42.34 -26.20 -2.17
CA GLY A 382 42.83 -25.06 -2.92
C GLY A 382 42.04 -23.81 -2.55
N ALA A 383 42.73 -22.72 -2.16
CA ALA A 383 42.08 -21.46 -1.82
C ALA A 383 41.20 -20.90 -2.96
N ASP A 384 41.52 -21.25 -4.20
CA ASP A 384 40.79 -20.85 -5.40
C ASP A 384 39.42 -21.55 -5.52
N GLU A 385 39.30 -22.81 -5.08
CA GLU A 385 38.05 -23.59 -5.11
C GLU A 385 37.06 -23.12 -4.03
N ALA A 386 37.56 -22.86 -2.82
CA ALA A 386 36.77 -22.30 -1.73
C ALA A 386 36.24 -20.89 -2.08
N TYR A 387 37.07 -20.06 -2.74
CA TYR A 387 36.65 -18.73 -3.19
C TYR A 387 35.56 -18.79 -4.26
N ALA A 388 35.67 -19.72 -5.22
CA ALA A 388 34.66 -19.89 -6.26
C ALA A 388 33.28 -20.31 -5.71
N LEU A 389 33.26 -21.17 -4.68
CA LEU A 389 32.03 -21.58 -4.00
C LEU A 389 31.40 -20.46 -3.18
N TYR A 390 32.22 -19.65 -2.51
CA TYR A 390 31.73 -18.45 -1.82
C TYR A 390 31.11 -17.43 -2.78
N GLU A 391 31.71 -17.21 -3.96
CA GLU A 391 31.14 -16.35 -5.00
C GLU A 391 29.83 -16.94 -5.58
N ALA A 392 29.72 -18.26 -5.72
CA ALA A 392 28.49 -18.92 -6.13
C ALA A 392 27.37 -18.77 -5.09
N LEU A 393 27.69 -18.93 -3.80
CA LEU A 393 26.75 -18.68 -2.69
C LEU A 393 26.26 -17.23 -2.71
N ARG A 394 27.17 -16.28 -2.89
CA ARG A 394 26.82 -14.87 -3.01
C ARG A 394 25.91 -14.61 -4.22
N ALA A 395 26.22 -15.19 -5.38
CA ALA A 395 25.38 -15.05 -6.57
C ALA A 395 23.97 -15.62 -6.34
N ALA A 396 23.84 -16.78 -5.69
CA ALA A 396 22.54 -17.36 -5.35
C ALA A 396 21.75 -16.49 -4.36
N GLN A 397 22.43 -15.84 -3.40
CA GLN A 397 21.81 -14.85 -2.52
C GLN A 397 21.31 -13.62 -3.29
N ASP A 398 22.10 -13.11 -4.22
CA ASP A 398 21.75 -11.98 -5.07
C ASP A 398 20.55 -12.34 -5.98
N ASP A 399 20.54 -13.54 -6.57
CA ASP A 399 19.43 -14.04 -7.40
C ASP A 399 18.12 -14.18 -6.60
N LEU A 400 18.18 -14.69 -5.35
CA LEU A 400 17.02 -14.76 -4.47
C LEU A 400 16.50 -13.35 -4.13
N ALA A 401 17.41 -12.42 -3.80
CA ALA A 401 17.05 -11.04 -3.51
C ALA A 401 16.41 -10.34 -4.72
N GLU A 402 16.91 -10.58 -5.94
CA GLU A 402 16.32 -10.06 -7.17
C GLU A 402 14.91 -10.63 -7.41
N ALA A 403 14.72 -11.95 -7.21
CA ALA A 403 13.42 -12.59 -7.35
C ALA A 403 12.39 -12.06 -6.34
N GLU A 404 12.79 -11.89 -5.07
CA GLU A 404 11.94 -11.31 -4.02
C GLU A 404 11.62 -9.83 -4.30
N ALA A 405 12.58 -9.05 -4.80
CA ALA A 405 12.35 -7.67 -5.21
C ALA A 405 11.35 -7.58 -6.37
N ALA A 406 11.41 -8.49 -7.34
CA ALA A 406 10.45 -8.55 -8.44
C ALA A 406 9.02 -8.92 -7.95
N VAL A 407 8.90 -9.78 -6.94
CA VAL A 407 7.62 -10.05 -6.27
C VAL A 407 7.07 -8.80 -5.60
N ALA A 408 7.92 -8.07 -4.86
CA ALA A 408 7.53 -6.83 -4.19
C ALA A 408 7.08 -5.76 -5.19
N ALA A 409 7.83 -5.56 -6.28
CA ALA A 409 7.50 -4.59 -7.33
C ALA A 409 6.17 -4.91 -8.01
N ARG A 410 5.87 -6.19 -8.28
CA ARG A 410 4.56 -6.59 -8.84
C ARG A 410 3.42 -6.36 -7.85
N ALA A 411 3.67 -6.51 -6.55
CA ALA A 411 2.67 -6.23 -5.51
C ALA A 411 2.39 -4.72 -5.39
N GLU A 412 3.44 -3.89 -5.45
CA GLU A 412 3.33 -2.43 -5.48
C GLU A 412 2.53 -1.95 -6.69
N LEU A 413 2.85 -2.43 -7.89
CA LEU A 413 2.12 -2.12 -9.12
C LEU A 413 0.63 -2.50 -9.04
N ARG A 414 0.28 -3.61 -8.36
CA ARG A 414 -1.12 -3.98 -8.11
C ARG A 414 -1.82 -3.01 -7.15
N GLY A 415 -1.09 -2.48 -6.17
CA GLY A 415 -1.57 -1.42 -5.28
C GLY A 415 -1.90 -0.15 -6.06
N GLU A 416 -0.96 0.32 -6.88
CA GLU A 416 -1.14 1.49 -7.74
C GLU A 416 -2.33 1.34 -8.70
N ILE A 417 -2.50 0.15 -9.32
CA ILE A 417 -3.67 -0.14 -10.17
C ILE A 417 -4.97 -0.07 -9.38
N ALA A 418 -5.00 -0.56 -8.15
CA ALA A 418 -6.20 -0.52 -7.32
C ALA A 418 -6.56 0.91 -6.91
N GLU A 419 -5.57 1.73 -6.59
CA GLU A 419 -5.74 3.16 -6.29
C GLU A 419 -6.25 3.92 -7.51
N ALA A 420 -5.61 3.74 -8.67
CA ALA A 420 -6.04 4.36 -9.92
C ALA A 420 -7.46 3.93 -10.33
N GLN A 421 -7.83 2.65 -10.15
CA GLN A 421 -9.18 2.18 -10.40
C GLN A 421 -10.20 2.86 -9.47
N ALA A 422 -9.87 3.05 -8.19
CA ALA A 422 -10.76 3.75 -7.26
C ALA A 422 -11.01 5.22 -7.66
N LEU A 423 -10.00 5.89 -8.23
CA LEU A 423 -10.15 7.23 -8.79
C LEU A 423 -11.06 7.24 -10.03
N VAL A 424 -10.91 6.27 -10.93
CA VAL A 424 -11.82 6.13 -12.10
C VAL A 424 -13.26 5.91 -11.63
N ASP A 425 -13.49 5.02 -10.66
CA ASP A 425 -14.83 4.73 -10.13
C ASP A 425 -15.45 5.99 -9.45
N ALA A 426 -14.62 6.80 -8.77
CA ALA A 426 -15.04 8.07 -8.19
C ALA A 426 -15.46 9.09 -9.26
N LEU A 427 -14.67 9.23 -10.33
CA LEU A 427 -14.99 10.09 -11.46
C LEU A 427 -16.30 9.65 -12.17
N GLU A 428 -16.50 8.34 -12.33
CA GLU A 428 -17.75 7.80 -12.88
C GLU A 428 -18.95 8.19 -12.00
N THR A 429 -18.83 8.04 -10.68
CA THR A 429 -19.88 8.44 -9.73
C THR A 429 -20.22 9.94 -9.83
N LEU A 430 -19.20 10.81 -9.98
CA LEU A 430 -19.43 12.25 -10.14
C LEU A 430 -20.17 12.55 -11.46
N ARG A 431 -19.81 11.87 -12.55
CA ARG A 431 -20.48 12.00 -13.86
C ARG A 431 -21.91 11.46 -13.84
N GLU A 432 -22.18 10.42 -13.06
CA GLU A 432 -23.56 9.95 -12.81
C GLU A 432 -24.39 11.02 -12.09
N GLY A 433 -23.78 11.80 -11.19
CA GLY A 433 -24.40 12.95 -10.53
C GLY A 433 -24.86 14.03 -11.53
N VAL A 434 -24.00 14.36 -12.50
CA VAL A 434 -24.33 15.27 -13.63
C VAL A 434 -25.52 14.71 -14.41
N THR A 435 -25.46 13.43 -14.79
CA THR A 435 -26.53 12.76 -15.55
C THR A 435 -27.87 12.78 -14.79
N ALA A 436 -27.86 12.52 -13.48
CA ALA A 436 -29.07 12.55 -12.66
C ALA A 436 -29.68 13.95 -12.57
N ALA A 437 -28.84 15.00 -12.53
CA ALA A 437 -29.31 16.38 -12.55
C ALA A 437 -29.93 16.74 -13.90
N GLU A 438 -29.31 16.35 -15.01
CA GLU A 438 -29.88 16.51 -16.37
C GLU A 438 -31.23 15.79 -16.51
N GLU A 439 -31.34 14.55 -16.03
CA GLU A 439 -32.60 13.78 -16.09
C GLU A 439 -33.72 14.43 -15.26
N ALA A 440 -33.38 15.03 -14.12
CA ALA A 440 -34.33 15.77 -13.31
C ALA A 440 -34.87 17.02 -14.06
N ILE A 441 -34.00 17.71 -14.79
CA ILE A 441 -34.34 18.84 -15.65
C ILE A 441 -35.27 18.40 -16.80
N GLU A 442 -34.91 17.31 -17.50
CA GLU A 442 -35.75 16.74 -18.56
C GLU A 442 -37.13 16.30 -18.04
N GLY A 443 -37.19 15.77 -16.82
CA GLY A 443 -38.44 15.41 -16.14
C GLY A 443 -39.39 16.59 -15.90
N LEU A 444 -38.86 17.81 -15.87
CA LEU A 444 -39.62 19.06 -15.74
C LEU A 444 -40.07 19.63 -17.10
N GLY A 445 -39.74 18.97 -18.21
CA GLY A 445 -40.15 19.36 -19.56
C GLY A 445 -39.17 20.26 -20.30
N TYR A 446 -37.95 20.43 -19.78
CA TYR A 446 -36.88 21.18 -20.42
C TYR A 446 -35.98 20.28 -21.27
N SER A 447 -35.28 20.86 -22.24
CA SER A 447 -34.14 20.20 -22.90
C SER A 447 -32.98 20.01 -21.94
N LYS A 448 -32.06 19.09 -22.28
CA LYS A 448 -30.79 19.00 -21.57
C LYS A 448 -30.05 20.34 -21.62
N PRO A 449 -29.46 20.80 -20.51
CA PRO A 449 -28.72 22.05 -20.48
C PRO A 449 -27.58 22.07 -21.49
N VAL A 450 -27.38 23.23 -22.12
CA VAL A 450 -26.32 23.48 -23.08
C VAL A 450 -25.40 24.53 -22.50
N VAL A 451 -24.16 24.16 -22.20
CA VAL A 451 -23.13 25.14 -21.82
C VAL A 451 -22.86 26.03 -23.04
N VAL A 452 -23.00 27.34 -22.84
CA VAL A 452 -22.79 28.33 -23.88
C VAL A 452 -21.28 28.47 -24.11
N ALA A 453 -20.85 28.14 -25.32
CA ALA A 453 -19.47 28.28 -25.76
C ALA A 453 -19.44 28.70 -27.25
N GLY A 454 -19.25 30.00 -27.50
CA GLY A 454 -19.25 30.62 -28.81
C GLY A 454 -20.64 30.86 -29.38
N THR A 455 -21.31 29.84 -29.91
CA THR A 455 -22.67 29.99 -30.45
C THR A 455 -23.54 28.79 -30.10
N ALA A 456 -24.65 29.06 -29.43
CA ALA A 456 -25.69 28.10 -29.10
C ALA A 456 -27.00 28.46 -29.83
N ASP A 457 -27.73 27.45 -30.28
CA ASP A 457 -29.02 27.62 -30.97
C ASP A 457 -30.10 26.92 -30.16
N GLY A 458 -31.18 27.63 -29.85
CA GLY A 458 -32.41 27.07 -29.29
C GLY A 458 -33.25 26.29 -30.32
N ASP A 459 -33.99 25.33 -29.82
CA ASP A 459 -35.04 24.54 -30.46
C ASP A 459 -36.42 25.15 -30.17
N ASP A 460 -37.02 25.77 -31.19
CA ASP A 460 -38.35 26.40 -31.13
C ASP A 460 -39.49 25.47 -30.63
N GLU A 461 -39.28 24.14 -30.58
CA GLU A 461 -40.27 23.16 -30.13
C GLU A 461 -40.12 22.76 -28.65
N LYS A 462 -39.08 23.23 -27.94
CA LYS A 462 -38.78 22.87 -26.55
C LYS A 462 -38.36 24.09 -25.72
N ASN A 463 -38.45 23.94 -24.41
CA ASN A 463 -37.90 24.93 -23.49
C ASN A 463 -36.43 24.60 -23.27
N ASP A 464 -35.54 25.44 -23.78
CA ASP A 464 -34.12 25.22 -23.67
C ASP A 464 -33.52 25.85 -22.43
N ILE A 465 -32.44 25.21 -21.98
CA ILE A 465 -31.62 25.70 -20.88
C ILE A 465 -30.23 25.93 -21.42
N PHE A 466 -29.81 27.18 -21.36
CA PHE A 466 -28.45 27.61 -21.62
C PHE A 466 -27.75 27.80 -20.28
N VAL A 467 -26.52 27.33 -20.15
CA VAL A 467 -25.72 27.46 -18.93
C VAL A 467 -24.51 28.31 -19.22
N PHE A 468 -24.30 29.34 -18.40
CA PHE A 468 -23.11 30.17 -18.47
C PHE A 468 -21.86 29.34 -18.12
N GLY A 469 -20.90 29.29 -19.06
CA GLY A 469 -19.69 28.48 -18.92
C GLY A 469 -18.59 29.12 -18.06
N GLY A 470 -18.56 30.45 -17.93
CA GLY A 470 -17.53 31.16 -17.16
C GLY A 470 -16.11 31.02 -17.70
N GLU A 471 -15.96 30.64 -18.96
CA GLU A 471 -14.69 30.64 -19.67
C GLU A 471 -14.52 32.00 -20.37
N ASN A 472 -13.40 32.71 -20.13
CA ASN A 472 -13.07 34.05 -20.69
C ASN A 472 -13.02 34.11 -22.24
N ASP A 473 -14.11 33.77 -22.89
CA ASP A 473 -14.34 33.80 -24.32
C ASP A 473 -15.09 35.09 -24.64
N VAL A 474 -14.50 35.84 -25.57
CA VAL A 474 -15.02 37.12 -25.98
C VAL A 474 -16.15 36.89 -26.99
N ASN A 475 -17.39 36.95 -26.49
CA ASN A 475 -18.67 37.05 -27.20
C ASN A 475 -19.36 35.72 -27.53
N ASP A 476 -20.11 35.21 -26.56
CA ASP A 476 -21.08 34.16 -26.79
C ASP A 476 -22.33 34.67 -27.50
N ILE A 477 -22.99 33.81 -28.27
CA ILE A 477 -24.20 34.11 -29.02
C ILE A 477 -25.23 33.02 -28.74
N ILE A 478 -26.44 33.41 -28.36
CA ILE A 478 -27.59 32.52 -28.27
C ILE A 478 -28.62 32.95 -29.31
N ASN A 479 -28.91 32.05 -30.25
CA ASN A 479 -30.01 32.23 -31.21
C ASN A 479 -31.26 31.52 -30.71
N ASN A 480 -32.43 31.98 -31.16
CA ASN A 480 -33.74 31.41 -30.85
C ASN A 480 -34.06 31.34 -29.34
N PHE A 481 -33.61 32.32 -28.55
CA PHE A 481 -33.98 32.42 -27.14
C PHE A 481 -35.38 33.02 -27.01
N GLY A 482 -36.38 32.20 -26.72
CA GLY A 482 -37.80 32.54 -26.75
C GLY A 482 -38.61 32.15 -25.51
N GLU A 483 -39.94 32.18 -25.63
CA GLU A 483 -40.86 31.87 -24.53
C GLU A 483 -40.61 30.46 -23.99
N GLY A 484 -40.34 30.37 -22.68
CA GLY A 484 -40.03 29.10 -22.01
C GLY A 484 -38.53 28.83 -21.82
N ASP A 485 -37.67 29.52 -22.57
CA ASP A 485 -36.22 29.36 -22.48
C ASP A 485 -35.63 30.06 -21.27
N LEU A 486 -34.48 29.54 -20.86
CA LEU A 486 -33.77 29.96 -19.69
C LEU A 486 -32.26 30.01 -19.94
N LEU A 487 -31.62 31.10 -19.52
CA LEU A 487 -30.17 31.21 -19.41
C LEU A 487 -29.78 31.22 -17.92
N PHE A 488 -29.26 30.10 -17.43
CA PHE A 488 -28.77 29.94 -16.07
C PHE A 488 -27.37 30.54 -15.95
N ILE A 489 -27.23 31.52 -15.06
CA ILE A 489 -25.96 32.22 -14.78
C ILE A 489 -25.44 31.87 -13.38
N GLY A 490 -26.36 31.65 -12.43
CA GLY A 490 -26.06 31.26 -11.06
C GLY A 490 -26.73 32.18 -10.03
N ASN A 491 -26.93 31.67 -8.82
CA ASN A 491 -27.71 32.36 -7.79
C ASN A 491 -26.99 33.54 -7.12
N ASN A 492 -25.69 33.73 -7.36
CA ASN A 492 -24.90 34.77 -6.73
C ASN A 492 -24.91 36.10 -7.50
N TYR A 493 -25.69 36.17 -8.58
CA TYR A 493 -25.77 37.33 -9.46
C TYR A 493 -27.01 38.19 -9.15
N SER A 494 -26.90 39.49 -9.42
CA SER A 494 -28.04 40.41 -9.47
C SER A 494 -28.13 41.05 -10.85
N ALA A 495 -29.33 41.20 -11.40
CA ALA A 495 -29.51 41.77 -12.72
C ALA A 495 -29.77 43.29 -12.68
N ILE A 496 -29.06 44.01 -13.56
CA ILE A 496 -29.15 45.45 -13.69
C ILE A 496 -29.36 45.79 -15.17
N THR A 497 -30.55 46.28 -15.51
CA THR A 497 -30.79 46.84 -16.85
C THR A 497 -30.12 48.21 -16.95
N VAL A 498 -29.27 48.38 -17.97
CA VAL A 498 -28.56 49.65 -18.25
C VAL A 498 -29.13 50.32 -19.50
N ALA A 499 -28.80 51.59 -19.70
CA ALA A 499 -29.22 52.32 -20.90
C ALA A 499 -28.53 51.75 -22.15
N ASP A 500 -29.19 51.83 -23.31
CA ASP A 500 -28.67 51.36 -24.59
C ASP A 500 -27.30 51.97 -24.95
N ASP A 501 -27.02 53.20 -24.49
CA ASP A 501 -25.75 53.91 -24.70
C ASP A 501 -24.81 53.87 -23.48
N ALA A 502 -25.06 52.99 -22.52
CA ALA A 502 -24.21 52.80 -21.35
C ALA A 502 -22.81 52.33 -21.76
N ASP A 503 -21.80 53.00 -21.21
CA ASP A 503 -20.39 52.66 -21.39
C ASP A 503 -19.93 51.82 -20.19
N LEU A 504 -20.18 50.51 -20.26
CA LEU A 504 -19.81 49.54 -19.21
C LEU A 504 -18.28 49.42 -19.08
N ASP A 505 -17.56 49.55 -20.19
CA ASP A 505 -16.09 49.58 -20.23
C ASP A 505 -15.51 50.93 -19.70
N GLY A 506 -16.33 51.97 -19.64
CA GLY A 506 -15.94 53.37 -19.53
C GLY A 506 -15.86 53.99 -18.13
N LYS A 507 -15.83 53.19 -17.05
CA LYS A 507 -15.74 53.65 -15.65
C LYS A 507 -17.01 54.29 -15.09
N ALA A 508 -18.16 53.67 -15.32
CA ALA A 508 -19.37 54.03 -14.62
C ALA A 508 -19.56 53.17 -13.35
N ASP A 509 -20.04 53.77 -12.26
CA ASP A 509 -20.43 53.09 -11.01
C ASP A 509 -21.74 52.32 -11.25
N PHE A 510 -21.67 51.20 -11.97
CA PHE A 510 -22.76 50.22 -12.07
C PHE A 510 -22.46 49.06 -11.12
N GLY A 511 -23.50 48.40 -10.60
CA GLY A 511 -23.32 47.18 -9.80
C GLY A 511 -23.06 47.36 -8.32
N SER A 512 -22.77 46.23 -7.69
CA SER A 512 -22.52 45.96 -6.29
C SER A 512 -21.02 45.79 -6.07
N LEU A 513 -20.49 46.40 -5.00
CA LEU A 513 -19.07 46.24 -4.63
C LEU A 513 -18.78 44.89 -3.95
N THR A 514 -19.82 44.11 -3.65
CA THR A 514 -19.71 42.90 -2.82
C THR A 514 -20.46 41.70 -3.37
N GLY A 515 -21.21 41.88 -4.46
CA GLY A 515 -21.94 40.81 -5.15
C GLY A 515 -21.56 40.83 -6.63
N LEU A 516 -21.80 39.73 -7.32
CA LEU A 516 -21.63 39.67 -8.77
C LEU A 516 -22.90 40.23 -9.42
N ASP A 517 -22.74 40.94 -10.53
CA ASP A 517 -23.87 41.47 -11.29
C ASP A 517 -23.88 40.94 -12.73
N ILE A 518 -25.07 40.98 -13.31
CA ILE A 518 -25.25 40.92 -14.76
C ILE A 518 -25.85 42.22 -15.25
N PHE A 519 -25.34 42.73 -16.38
CA PHE A 519 -25.85 43.94 -17.00
C PHE A 519 -26.57 43.61 -18.30
N LEU A 520 -27.83 44.05 -18.40
CA LEU A 520 -28.65 43.88 -19.60
C LEU A 520 -28.64 45.18 -20.39
N GLN A 521 -28.08 45.14 -21.60
CA GLN A 521 -28.02 46.29 -22.52
C GLN A 521 -28.69 45.94 -23.84
N GLN A 522 -29.61 46.80 -24.30
CA GLN A 522 -30.22 46.65 -25.62
C GLN A 522 -29.22 47.06 -26.73
N ASP A 523 -28.99 46.19 -27.72
CA ASP A 523 -28.19 46.46 -28.92
C ASP A 523 -29.04 46.20 -30.18
N GLY A 524 -29.75 47.23 -30.65
CA GLY A 524 -30.66 47.09 -31.79
C GLY A 524 -31.83 46.17 -31.46
N ASN A 525 -31.91 45.00 -32.11
CA ASN A 525 -32.93 43.99 -31.83
C ASN A 525 -32.42 42.87 -30.89
N ASP A 526 -31.16 42.93 -30.49
CA ASP A 526 -30.53 41.93 -29.64
C ASP A 526 -30.37 42.48 -28.21
N THR A 527 -30.20 41.59 -27.24
CA THR A 527 -29.77 41.96 -25.89
C THR A 527 -28.34 41.49 -25.66
N LEU A 528 -27.49 42.37 -25.15
CA LEU A 528 -26.18 42.04 -24.61
C LEU A 528 -26.30 41.83 -23.11
N VAL A 529 -25.89 40.65 -22.66
CA VAL A 529 -25.80 40.25 -21.26
C VAL A 529 -24.33 40.25 -20.88
N TYR A 530 -23.93 41.20 -20.05
CA TYR A 530 -22.58 41.28 -19.50
C TYR A 530 -22.56 40.58 -18.16
N VAL A 531 -21.72 39.56 -18.00
CA VAL A 531 -21.64 38.74 -16.78
C VAL A 531 -20.31 38.99 -16.08
N GLU A 532 -20.34 39.44 -14.83
CA GLU A 532 -19.12 39.64 -14.05
C GLU A 532 -18.50 38.31 -13.60
N LEU A 533 -17.20 38.12 -13.78
CA LEU A 533 -16.51 36.92 -13.29
C LEU A 533 -15.88 37.13 -11.91
N GLU A 534 -15.61 38.37 -11.56
CA GLU A 534 -15.12 38.80 -10.26
C GLU A 534 -15.91 40.04 -9.84
N THR A 535 -16.20 40.19 -8.54
CA THR A 535 -16.95 41.35 -8.03
C THR A 535 -16.25 42.64 -8.48
N TYR A 536 -16.91 43.39 -9.36
CA TYR A 536 -16.31 44.56 -9.97
C TYR A 536 -16.23 45.68 -8.92
N ASP A 537 -15.04 45.91 -8.36
CA ASP A 537 -14.78 47.06 -7.48
C ASP A 537 -14.63 48.31 -8.35
N GLY A 538 -15.77 48.75 -8.89
CA GLY A 538 -15.95 49.92 -9.73
C GLY A 538 -14.82 50.93 -9.52
N HIS A 539 -13.95 51.02 -10.53
CA HIS A 539 -12.89 52.01 -10.68
C HIS A 539 -11.50 51.75 -10.04
N LEU A 540 -11.21 50.79 -9.15
CA LEU A 540 -9.91 50.88 -8.45
C LEU A 540 -8.64 50.39 -9.20
N ASN A 541 -8.66 49.37 -10.09
CA ASN A 541 -7.38 48.87 -10.68
C ASN A 541 -7.36 48.18 -12.07
N GLY A 542 -8.44 48.06 -12.88
CA GLY A 542 -8.37 47.27 -14.13
C GLY A 542 -9.41 47.56 -15.23
N ASP A 543 -9.17 46.95 -16.41
CA ASP A 543 -10.12 46.84 -17.54
C ASP A 543 -11.27 45.87 -17.17
N TRP A 544 -12.41 45.91 -17.88
CA TRP A 544 -13.54 44.99 -17.69
C TRP A 544 -13.08 43.51 -17.64
N ALA A 545 -13.52 42.78 -16.61
CA ALA A 545 -13.20 41.37 -16.37
C ALA A 545 -14.52 40.59 -16.25
N GLY A 546 -15.15 40.38 -17.40
CA GLY A 546 -16.41 39.67 -17.51
C GLY A 546 -16.67 39.19 -18.92
N GLU A 547 -17.69 38.35 -19.06
CA GLU A 547 -18.11 37.78 -20.33
C GLU A 547 -19.29 38.53 -20.91
N THR A 548 -19.49 38.38 -22.23
CA THR A 548 -20.63 38.98 -22.93
C THR A 548 -21.35 37.91 -23.72
N ILE A 549 -22.65 37.77 -23.48
CA ILE A 549 -23.55 36.87 -24.18
C ILE A 549 -24.55 37.72 -24.97
N ARG A 550 -24.66 37.47 -26.27
CA ARG A 550 -25.64 38.12 -27.15
C ARG A 550 -26.86 37.22 -27.32
N LEU A 551 -28.01 37.68 -26.83
CA LEU A 551 -29.31 37.07 -27.09
C LEU A 551 -29.88 37.69 -28.37
N VAL A 552 -29.88 36.92 -29.46
CA VAL A 552 -30.26 37.42 -30.79
C VAL A 552 -31.78 37.57 -30.89
N GLY A 553 -32.25 38.76 -31.26
CA GLY A 553 -33.68 39.03 -31.46
C GLY A 553 -34.51 39.17 -30.19
N VAL A 554 -33.86 39.32 -29.02
CA VAL A 554 -34.50 39.44 -27.70
C VAL A 554 -34.45 40.89 -27.22
N ASP A 555 -35.59 41.41 -26.76
CA ASP A 555 -35.69 42.71 -26.10
C ASP A 555 -35.32 42.57 -24.61
N ALA A 556 -34.44 43.44 -24.10
CA ALA A 556 -33.99 43.41 -22.72
C ALA A 556 -35.13 43.67 -21.72
N GLY A 557 -36.20 44.35 -22.15
CA GLY A 557 -37.42 44.57 -21.36
C GLY A 557 -38.31 43.34 -21.23
N ASP A 558 -38.17 42.36 -22.12
CA ASP A 558 -38.85 41.07 -22.05
C ASP A 558 -38.04 40.03 -21.24
N LEU A 559 -36.92 40.44 -20.64
CA LEU A 559 -36.13 39.56 -19.78
C LEU A 559 -36.43 39.81 -18.31
N THR A 560 -36.58 38.72 -17.57
CA THR A 560 -36.61 38.73 -16.11
C THR A 560 -35.48 37.88 -15.57
N PHE A 561 -34.84 38.37 -14.51
CA PHE A 561 -33.84 37.59 -13.79
C PHE A 561 -34.41 37.12 -12.47
N GLN A 562 -34.50 35.81 -12.30
CA GLN A 562 -35.01 35.19 -11.09
C GLN A 562 -34.31 33.86 -10.87
N ASN A 563 -34.03 33.51 -9.61
CA ASN A 563 -33.47 32.20 -9.25
C ASN A 563 -32.17 31.87 -10.02
N GLY A 564 -31.30 32.88 -10.18
CA GLY A 564 -30.03 32.73 -10.87
C GLY A 564 -30.12 32.61 -12.39
N ALA A 565 -31.29 32.85 -12.98
CA ALA A 565 -31.52 32.64 -14.40
C ALA A 565 -32.23 33.82 -15.07
N LEU A 566 -31.80 34.15 -16.30
CA LEU A 566 -32.53 35.01 -17.21
C LEU A 566 -33.61 34.19 -17.92
N ARG A 567 -34.83 34.74 -17.95
CA ARG A 567 -35.99 34.14 -18.60
C ARG A 567 -36.63 35.12 -19.57
N TYR A 568 -37.09 34.60 -20.69
CA TYR A 568 -37.97 35.37 -21.58
C TYR A 568 -39.39 35.39 -21.02
N THR A 569 -39.90 36.59 -20.78
CA THR A 569 -41.28 36.87 -20.38
C THR A 569 -41.87 37.87 -21.36
N ASP A 570 -42.78 37.43 -22.22
CA ASP A 570 -43.47 38.33 -23.17
C ASP A 570 -44.29 39.36 -22.38
N THR A 571 -43.76 40.57 -22.20
CA THR A 571 -44.46 41.62 -21.44
C THR A 571 -45.59 42.27 -22.25
N ALA A 572 -45.82 41.87 -23.50
CA ALA A 572 -46.87 42.42 -24.35
C ALA A 572 -48.29 41.87 -24.08
N ILE A 573 -48.46 40.92 -23.15
CA ILE A 573 -49.78 40.36 -22.76
C ILE A 573 -49.99 40.50 -21.24
N ALA A 574 -50.19 41.74 -20.77
CA ALA A 574 -50.74 42.03 -19.44
C ALA A 574 -51.93 42.99 -19.49
#